data_AF-A0A0B4EJF0-F1
#
_entry.id   AF-A0A0B4EJF0-F1
#
_cell.length_a   1.000
_cell.length_b   1.000
_cell.length_c   1.000
_cell.angle_alpha   90.00
_cell.angle_beta   90.00
_cell.angle_gamma   90.00
#
_symmetry.space_group_name_H-M   'P 1'
#
loop_
_entity.id
_entity.type
_entity.pdbx_description
1 polymer ?
#
loop_
_entity_poly.entity_id
_entity_poly.type
_entity_poly.pdbx_seq_one_letter_code
_entity_poly.pdbx_strand_id
1 'polypeptide(L)'
;MLAQKEFPANVMNQNAAPAQTAWASARIHKRLDSEMAAQLRMLLAGIFHSAQSWLELRKGLKQHGFYLRRKGLRLLLCDMHSHVEICSCRFLGFPAAVLEQRLGSLLPRA
;
A
#
# COMPACT_ATOMS: atom_id res chain seq x y z
N MET A 1 52.52 -8.34 -17.86
CA MET A 1 51.44 -7.55 -18.51
C MET A 1 50.12 -8.04 -17.96
N LEU A 2 49.33 -7.17 -17.32
CA LEU A 2 48.06 -7.51 -16.67
C LEU A 2 46.97 -7.74 -17.73
N ALA A 3 46.41 -8.95 -17.78
CA ALA A 3 45.19 -9.21 -18.53
C ALA A 3 43.99 -8.76 -17.67
N GLN A 4 43.20 -7.85 -18.24
CA GLN A 4 42.02 -7.24 -17.63
C GLN A 4 40.97 -8.33 -17.37
N LYS A 5 40.47 -8.40 -16.12
CA LYS A 5 39.28 -9.18 -15.77
C LYS A 5 38.06 -8.50 -16.40
N GLU A 6 37.48 -9.13 -17.41
CA GLU A 6 36.16 -8.78 -17.91
C GLU A 6 35.12 -9.07 -16.82
N PHE A 7 34.47 -8.02 -16.33
CA PHE A 7 33.31 -8.15 -15.45
C PHE A 7 32.13 -8.63 -16.30
N PRO A 8 31.50 -9.78 -15.99
CA PRO A 8 30.33 -10.19 -16.74
C PRO A 8 29.21 -9.17 -16.54
N ALA A 9 28.66 -8.70 -17.67
CA ALA A 9 27.49 -7.85 -17.73
C ALA A 9 26.37 -8.40 -16.84
N ASN A 10 25.81 -7.51 -16.04
CA ASN A 10 24.64 -7.65 -15.18
C ASN A 10 23.65 -8.71 -15.70
N VAL A 11 23.70 -9.91 -15.11
CA VAL A 11 22.67 -10.94 -15.30
C VAL A 11 21.39 -10.38 -14.71
N MET A 12 20.48 -9.89 -15.55
CA MET A 12 19.13 -9.53 -15.17
C MET A 12 18.53 -10.70 -14.41
N ASN A 13 18.36 -10.54 -13.10
CA ASN A 13 17.74 -11.54 -12.25
C ASN A 13 16.26 -11.68 -12.64
N GLN A 14 15.93 -12.78 -13.32
CA GLN A 14 14.56 -13.12 -13.76
C GLN A 14 13.66 -13.58 -12.60
N ASN A 15 14.16 -13.58 -11.35
CA ASN A 15 13.39 -13.80 -10.12
C ASN A 15 12.98 -12.48 -9.44
N ALA A 16 12.63 -11.44 -10.20
CA ALA A 16 11.99 -10.27 -9.63
C ALA A 16 10.64 -10.71 -9.02
N ALA A 17 10.63 -10.98 -7.71
CA ALA A 17 9.40 -11.06 -6.93
C ALA A 17 8.52 -9.86 -7.34
N PRO A 18 7.20 -10.06 -7.52
CA PRO A 18 6.39 -9.03 -8.16
C PRO A 18 6.57 -7.74 -7.37
N ALA A 19 6.79 -6.64 -8.09
CA ALA A 19 6.91 -5.29 -7.54
C ALA A 19 5.55 -4.87 -6.97
N GLN A 20 5.01 -5.60 -6.00
CA GLN A 20 3.71 -5.41 -5.40
C GLN A 20 3.69 -6.11 -4.05
N THR A 21 2.86 -5.64 -3.14
CA THR A 21 2.70 -6.23 -1.81
C THR A 21 2.01 -7.60 -1.87
N ALA A 22 2.20 -8.41 -0.81
CA ALA A 22 1.54 -9.71 -0.67
C ALA A 22 0.01 -9.59 -0.78
N TRP A 23 -0.58 -8.50 -0.27
CA TRP A 23 -2.02 -8.24 -0.34
C TRP A 23 -2.52 -7.88 -1.75
N ALA A 24 -1.70 -7.19 -2.55
CA ALA A 24 -2.01 -6.93 -3.95
C ALA A 24 -2.06 -8.25 -4.75
N SER A 25 -1.05 -9.10 -4.55
CA SER A 25 -1.02 -10.45 -5.13
C SER A 25 -2.23 -11.28 -4.70
N ALA A 26 -2.51 -11.33 -3.39
CA ALA A 26 -3.65 -12.04 -2.86
C ALA A 26 -4.98 -11.53 -3.44
N ARG A 27 -5.15 -10.22 -3.59
CA ARG A 27 -6.35 -9.65 -4.23
C ARG A 27 -6.50 -10.11 -5.69
N ILE A 28 -5.43 -10.03 -6.50
CA ILE A 28 -5.45 -10.46 -7.90
C ILE A 28 -5.84 -11.94 -8.02
N HIS A 29 -5.26 -12.79 -7.17
CA HIS A 29 -5.51 -14.23 -7.18
C HIS A 29 -6.77 -14.66 -6.40
N LYS A 30 -7.60 -13.71 -5.94
CA LYS A 30 -8.81 -13.97 -5.13
C LYS A 30 -8.54 -14.76 -3.83
N ARG A 31 -7.35 -14.56 -3.23
CA ARG A 31 -6.89 -15.17 -1.97
C ARG A 31 -6.84 -14.18 -0.80
N LEU A 32 -7.38 -12.97 -0.96
CA LEU A 32 -7.46 -12.00 0.15
C LEU A 32 -8.63 -12.40 1.07
N ASP A 33 -8.35 -13.28 2.03
CA ASP A 33 -9.31 -13.77 3.02
C ASP A 33 -9.34 -12.89 4.29
N SER A 34 -10.13 -13.31 5.28
CA SER A 34 -10.29 -12.61 6.55
C SER A 34 -9.00 -12.57 7.39
N GLU A 35 -8.17 -13.59 7.31
CA GLU A 35 -6.91 -13.66 8.07
C GLU A 35 -5.91 -12.66 7.49
N MET A 36 -5.69 -12.68 6.17
CA MET A 36 -4.83 -11.71 5.50
C MET A 36 -5.33 -10.28 5.68
N ALA A 37 -6.65 -10.08 5.70
CA ALA A 37 -7.26 -8.79 6.00
C ALA A 37 -7.00 -8.32 7.44
N ALA A 38 -7.08 -9.24 8.41
CA ALA A 38 -6.76 -8.94 9.81
C ALA A 38 -5.28 -8.57 9.98
N GLN A 39 -4.37 -9.32 9.34
CA GLN A 39 -2.94 -9.00 9.32
C GLN A 39 -2.68 -7.61 8.71
N LEU A 40 -3.34 -7.28 7.58
CA LEU A 40 -3.23 -5.95 6.97
C LEU A 40 -3.72 -4.84 7.90
N ARG A 41 -4.85 -5.09 8.58
CA ARG A 41 -5.41 -4.15 9.55
C ARG A 41 -4.44 -3.92 10.70
N MET A 42 -3.88 -4.99 11.28
CA MET A 42 -2.92 -4.88 12.39
C MET A 42 -1.68 -4.09 11.97
N LEU A 43 -1.13 -4.39 10.78
CA LEU A 43 0.02 -3.68 10.23
C LEU A 43 -0.22 -2.17 10.12
N LEU A 44 -1.39 -1.77 9.59
CA LEU A 44 -1.68 -0.38 9.30
C LEU A 44 -2.36 0.37 10.45
N ALA A 45 -2.85 -0.33 11.48
CA ALA A 45 -3.64 0.25 12.56
C ALA A 45 -2.90 1.39 13.27
N GLY A 46 -1.61 1.22 13.56
CA GLY A 46 -0.79 2.26 14.17
C GLY A 46 -0.82 3.56 13.37
N ILE A 47 -0.61 3.47 12.05
CA ILE A 47 -0.60 4.61 11.12
C ILE A 47 -1.98 5.28 11.07
N PHE A 48 -3.04 4.48 10.95
CA PHE A 48 -4.40 5.01 10.92
C PHE A 48 -4.83 5.60 12.26
N HIS A 49 -4.30 5.18 13.40
CA HIS A 49 -4.66 5.77 14.68
C HIS A 49 -3.84 7.02 15.02
N SER A 50 -2.54 7.03 14.73
CA SER A 50 -1.63 8.09 15.15
C SER A 50 -1.59 9.30 14.21
N ALA A 51 -1.91 9.13 12.92
CA ALA A 51 -1.86 10.23 11.96
C ALA A 51 -2.80 11.38 12.36
N GLN A 52 -2.26 12.58 12.44
CA GLN A 52 -2.97 13.82 12.77
C GLN A 52 -3.35 14.64 11.53
N SER A 53 -2.79 14.29 10.37
CA SER A 53 -3.12 14.90 9.09
C SER A 53 -3.15 13.87 7.95
N TRP A 54 -3.78 14.24 6.84
CA TRP A 54 -3.74 13.44 5.60
C TRP A 54 -2.32 13.25 5.07
N LEU A 55 -1.44 14.23 5.26
CA LEU A 55 -0.04 14.15 4.84
C LEU A 55 0.70 13.07 5.63
N GLU A 56 0.54 13.03 6.94
CA GLU A 56 1.14 12.00 7.80
C GLU A 56 0.61 10.62 7.47
N LEU A 57 -0.71 10.48 7.32
CA LEU A 57 -1.32 9.20 6.93
C LEU A 57 -0.74 8.70 5.59
N ARG A 58 -0.63 9.59 4.58
CA ARG A 58 -0.03 9.23 3.29
C ARG A 58 1.44 8.85 3.41
N LYS A 59 2.23 9.57 4.22
CA LYS A 59 3.65 9.26 4.45
C LYS A 59 3.81 7.89 5.11
N GLY A 60 3.04 7.61 6.17
CA GLY A 60 3.08 6.31 6.85
C GLY A 60 2.66 5.17 5.93
N LEU A 61 1.58 5.32 5.17
CA LEU A 61 1.16 4.29 4.21
C LEU A 61 2.21 4.02 3.13
N LYS A 62 2.86 5.07 2.61
CA LYS A 62 3.94 4.93 1.62
C LYS A 62 5.13 4.14 2.13
N GLN A 63 5.48 4.27 3.41
CA GLN A 63 6.56 3.48 4.04
C GLN A 63 6.28 1.97 4.01
N HIS A 64 5.00 1.58 3.91
CA HIS A 64 4.57 0.18 3.80
C HIS A 64 4.16 -0.22 2.37
N GLY A 65 4.41 0.62 1.37
CA GLY A 65 4.09 0.31 -0.03
C GLY A 65 2.62 0.54 -0.41
N PHE A 66 1.90 1.40 0.31
CA PHE A 66 0.49 1.69 0.04
C PHE A 66 0.21 3.17 -0.22
N TYR A 67 -0.92 3.45 -0.88
CA TYR A 67 -1.52 4.78 -0.94
C TYR A 67 -3.05 4.69 -0.89
N LEU A 68 -3.71 5.85 -0.74
CA LEU A 68 -5.16 5.95 -0.73
C LEU A 68 -5.69 6.55 -2.03
N ARG A 69 -6.79 5.98 -2.54
CA ARG A 69 -7.54 6.54 -3.67
C ARG A 69 -9.00 6.77 -3.29
N ARG A 70 -9.51 7.96 -3.60
CA ARG A 70 -10.93 8.30 -3.45
C ARG A 70 -11.74 7.75 -4.63
N LYS A 71 -12.85 7.08 -4.34
CA LYS A 71 -13.83 6.60 -5.34
C LYS A 71 -15.24 6.88 -4.82
N GLY A 72 -15.81 8.03 -5.21
CA GLY A 72 -17.06 8.53 -4.63
C GLY A 72 -16.92 8.77 -3.12
N LEU A 73 -17.77 8.13 -2.33
CA LEU A 73 -17.76 8.19 -0.86
C LEU A 73 -16.81 7.17 -0.21
N ARG A 74 -16.14 6.32 -1.01
CA ARG A 74 -15.25 5.28 -0.52
C ARG A 74 -13.80 5.75 -0.60
N LEU A 75 -13.02 5.36 0.41
CA LEU A 75 -11.57 5.45 0.38
C LEU A 75 -11.02 4.04 0.21
N LEU A 76 -10.17 3.85 -0.79
CA LEU A 76 -9.58 2.57 -1.14
C LEU A 76 -8.10 2.59 -0.77
N LEU A 77 -7.64 1.50 -0.18
CA LEU A 77 -6.22 1.20 -0.03
C LEU A 77 -5.73 0.56 -1.32
N CYS A 78 -4.68 1.14 -1.89
CA CYS A 78 -4.07 0.69 -3.14
C CYS A 78 -2.61 0.32 -2.90
N ASP A 79 -2.15 -0.68 -3.64
CA ASP A 79 -0.74 -1.02 -3.74
C ASP A 79 0.02 0.06 -4.50
N MET A 80 1.14 0.54 -3.96
CA MET A 80 1.86 1.67 -4.54
C MET A 80 2.56 1.38 -5.85
N HIS A 81 2.89 0.12 -6.13
CA HIS A 81 3.70 -0.25 -7.28
C HIS A 81 2.85 -0.84 -8.42
N SER A 82 1.89 -1.71 -8.08
CA SER A 82 0.97 -2.34 -9.03
C SER A 82 -0.37 -1.58 -9.21
N HIS A 83 -0.65 -0.59 -8.37
CA HIS A 83 -1.91 0.18 -8.36
C HIS A 83 -3.19 -0.63 -8.12
N VAL A 84 -3.06 -1.90 -7.70
CA VAL A 84 -4.19 -2.76 -7.36
C VAL A 84 -5.03 -2.15 -6.24
N GLU A 85 -6.35 -2.07 -6.43
CA GLU A 85 -7.29 -1.75 -5.35
C GLU A 85 -7.38 -2.95 -4.39
N ILE A 86 -6.63 -2.91 -3.29
CA ILE A 86 -6.56 -4.02 -2.34
C ILE A 86 -7.89 -4.15 -1.61
N CYS A 87 -8.37 -3.11 -0.94
CA CYS A 87 -9.67 -3.11 -0.25
C CYS A 87 -10.12 -1.68 0.08
N SER A 88 -11.34 -1.54 0.61
CA SER A 88 -11.78 -0.26 1.15
C SER A 88 -11.25 -0.05 2.57
N CYS A 89 -10.95 1.19 2.95
CA CYS A 89 -10.54 1.48 4.33
C CYS A 89 -11.64 1.13 5.35
N ARG A 90 -12.93 1.20 4.95
CA ARG A 90 -14.06 0.72 5.78
C ARG A 90 -13.90 -0.76 6.14
N PHE A 91 -13.46 -1.59 5.20
CA PHE A 91 -13.23 -3.02 5.44
C PHE A 91 -12.11 -3.26 6.47
N LEU A 92 -11.11 -2.37 6.51
CA LEU A 92 -10.07 -2.36 7.54
C LEU A 92 -10.51 -1.71 8.86
N GLY A 93 -11.76 -1.23 8.96
CA GLY A 93 -12.29 -0.54 10.14
C GLY A 93 -12.01 0.96 10.21
N PHE A 94 -11.53 1.56 9.13
CA PHE A 94 -11.23 2.99 9.02
C PHE A 94 -12.11 3.63 7.95
N PRO A 95 -13.43 3.80 8.21
CA PRO A 95 -14.34 4.36 7.22
C PRO A 95 -13.97 5.82 6.88
N ALA A 96 -14.14 6.18 5.60
CA ALA A 96 -13.74 7.48 5.08
C ALA A 96 -14.30 8.67 5.88
N ALA A 97 -15.58 8.62 6.26
CA ALA A 97 -16.22 9.68 7.04
C ALA A 97 -15.56 9.93 8.41
N VAL A 98 -15.14 8.86 9.10
CA VAL A 98 -14.44 8.99 10.40
C VAL A 98 -13.05 9.58 10.22
N LEU A 99 -12.35 9.17 9.15
CA LEU A 99 -11.05 9.75 8.82
C LEU A 99 -11.18 11.23 8.43
N GLU A 100 -12.20 11.62 7.68
CA GLU A 100 -12.46 13.01 7.31
C GLU A 100 -12.86 13.88 8.49
N GLN A 101 -13.67 13.35 9.41
CA GLN A 101 -14.01 14.06 10.64
C GLN A 101 -12.77 14.36 11.48
N ARG A 102 -11.81 13.43 11.53
CA ARG A 102 -10.59 13.56 12.34
C ARG A 102 -9.47 14.34 11.63
N LEU A 103 -9.27 14.13 10.34
CA LEU A 103 -8.14 14.65 9.56
C LEU A 103 -8.51 15.87 8.68
N GLY A 104 -9.79 16.23 8.62
CA GLY A 104 -10.33 17.26 7.74
C GLY A 104 -10.96 16.71 6.45
N SER A 105 -11.82 17.49 5.81
CA SER A 105 -12.68 17.07 4.68
C SER A 105 -11.97 16.92 3.33
N LEU A 106 -10.68 17.27 3.22
CA LEU A 106 -9.93 17.22 1.97
C LEU A 106 -8.79 16.21 2.05
N LEU A 107 -9.02 15.03 1.46
CA LEU A 107 -7.91 14.27 0.89
C LEU A 107 -7.32 15.12 -0.25
N PRO A 108 -6.07 15.60 -0.14
CA PRO A 108 -5.47 16.37 -1.23
C PRO A 108 -5.45 15.47 -2.47
N ARG A 109 -6.05 15.94 -3.57
CA ARG A 109 -5.88 15.27 -4.87
C ARG A 109 -4.37 15.19 -5.12
N ALA A 110 -3.89 13.97 -5.39
CA ALA A 110 -2.51 13.74 -5.80
C ALA A 110 -2.32 14.30 -7.20
#